data_AF-A0A0U5F9U9-F1
#
_entry.id   AF-A0A0U5F9U9-F1
#
_cell.length_a   1.000
_cell.length_b   1.000
_cell.length_c   1.000
_cell.angle_alpha   90.00
_cell.angle_beta   90.00
_cell.angle_gamma   90.00
#
_symmetry.space_group_name_H-M   'P 1'
#
loop_
_entity.id
_entity.type
_entity.pdbx_description
1 polymer ?
#
loop_
_entity_poly.entity_id
_entity_poly.type
_entity_poly.pdbx_seq_one_letter_code
_entity_poly.pdbx_strand_id
1 'polypeptide(L)'
;MKRIKDRWRLLLRTRRAEARRSRRRTVAYRRRELSQRHVLPRHQGMVIVAPTEFIIESHLHHDRVAEFLSQLRAAAKSCHATNRTVVIDFRQTVQMVASATLLFFSELQRLRAIFPSLTFGCIPPKHPVVNEVLQHLQIFEMLGYKSSVVPSRPDVISWRTASSANVDGPQVGSLIETYKSLGSERAKHLFRGVSEAMGNAVNHAYIAPRNDGLPSPPAEKWWMFCRQDEGKLVVAVCDLGIGIPRSLPLLYPEEAFMRLLDFGTRGRVRSDASMIEAAMQIRRTRTAKRGRGKGLGDTRRLVDEVRGGRLVILSNRGELQYRGGAYLRSNYEQSIKGTVVLWVVPLNGGSHGESD
;
A
#
# COMPACT_ATOMS: atom_id res chain seq x y z
N MET A 1 11.47 20.22 25.40
CA MET A 1 11.06 18.80 25.44
C MET A 1 9.60 18.54 25.88
N LYS A 2 9.04 19.26 26.87
CA LYS A 2 7.64 19.08 27.37
C LYS A 2 6.56 19.36 26.30
N ARG A 3 6.65 20.50 25.59
CA ARG A 3 5.72 20.91 24.51
C ARG A 3 5.58 19.92 23.36
N ILE A 4 6.64 19.15 23.06
CA ILE A 4 6.61 18.11 22.01
C ILE A 4 5.75 16.94 22.49
N LYS A 5 6.00 16.42 23.71
CA LYS A 5 5.20 15.32 24.31
C LYS A 5 3.71 15.65 24.43
N ASP A 6 3.34 16.90 24.69
CA ASP A 6 1.94 17.31 24.84
C ASP A 6 1.20 17.37 23.50
N ARG A 7 1.86 17.85 22.44
CA ARG A 7 1.33 17.81 21.06
C ARG A 7 1.16 16.36 20.58
N TRP A 8 2.04 15.45 21.00
CA TRP A 8 1.95 14.01 20.71
C TRP A 8 0.81 13.29 21.43
N ARG A 9 0.54 13.62 22.69
CA ARG A 9 -0.60 13.08 23.44
C ARG A 9 -1.94 13.52 22.84
N LEU A 10 -2.00 14.75 22.35
CA LEU A 10 -3.16 15.26 21.63
C LEU A 10 -3.41 14.48 20.33
N LEU A 11 -2.34 14.16 19.58
CA LEU A 11 -2.38 13.40 18.33
C LEU A 11 -2.83 11.93 18.52
N LEU A 12 -2.46 11.31 19.65
CA LEU A 12 -2.94 9.98 20.02
C LEU A 12 -4.42 9.98 20.45
N ARG A 13 -4.87 11.06 21.11
CA ARG A 13 -6.28 11.24 21.51
C ARG A 13 -7.18 11.49 20.30
N THR A 14 -6.76 12.32 19.35
CA THR A 14 -7.50 12.53 18.09
C THR A 14 -7.65 11.25 17.30
N ARG A 15 -6.57 10.45 17.16
CA ARG A 15 -6.65 9.14 16.49
C ARG A 15 -7.61 8.14 17.15
N ARG A 16 -7.67 8.10 18.48
CA ARG A 16 -8.65 7.25 19.20
C ARG A 16 -10.09 7.71 19.00
N ALA A 17 -10.32 9.02 18.96
CA ALA A 17 -11.63 9.60 18.68
C ALA A 17 -12.05 9.35 17.22
N GLU A 18 -11.12 9.48 16.28
CA GLU A 18 -11.29 9.11 14.87
C GLU A 18 -11.63 7.63 14.70
N ALA A 19 -10.94 6.73 15.39
CA ALA A 19 -11.24 5.30 15.36
C ALA A 19 -12.68 4.99 15.83
N ARG A 20 -13.17 5.66 16.89
CA ARG A 20 -14.56 5.50 17.37
C ARG A 20 -15.60 6.06 16.39
N ARG A 21 -15.34 7.24 15.81
CA ARG A 21 -16.21 7.84 14.78
C ARG A 21 -16.22 7.01 13.49
N SER A 22 -15.06 6.49 13.12
CA SER A 22 -14.86 5.56 12.01
C SER A 22 -15.74 4.33 12.19
N ARG A 23 -15.67 3.65 13.34
CA ARG A 23 -16.47 2.45 13.62
C ARG A 23 -17.98 2.67 13.44
N ARG A 24 -18.50 3.82 13.88
CA ARG A 24 -19.91 4.19 13.66
C ARG A 24 -20.24 4.40 12.17
N ARG A 25 -19.34 5.01 11.41
CA ARG A 25 -19.50 5.23 9.96
C ARG A 25 -19.33 3.95 9.14
N THR A 26 -18.48 3.01 9.56
CA THR A 26 -18.33 1.68 8.92
C THR A 26 -19.61 0.88 9.06
N VAL A 27 -20.23 0.86 10.24
CA VAL A 27 -21.53 0.20 10.47
C VAL A 27 -22.64 0.83 9.61
N ALA A 28 -22.68 2.16 9.52
CA ALA A 28 -23.65 2.86 8.67
C ALA A 28 -23.42 2.58 7.17
N TYR A 29 -22.16 2.52 6.72
CA TYR A 29 -21.80 2.15 5.35
C TYR A 29 -22.21 0.71 5.02
N ARG A 30 -21.91 -0.27 5.88
CA ARG A 30 -22.33 -1.67 5.68
C ARG A 30 -23.85 -1.79 5.54
N ARG A 31 -24.63 -1.06 6.35
CA ARG A 31 -26.09 -1.01 6.19
C ARG A 31 -26.51 -0.45 4.83
N ARG A 32 -25.82 0.58 4.34
CA ARG A 32 -26.10 1.21 3.05
C ARG A 32 -25.71 0.30 1.87
N GLU A 33 -24.58 -0.38 1.96
CA GLU A 33 -24.10 -1.33 0.94
C GLU A 33 -25.02 -2.56 0.83
N LEU A 34 -25.46 -3.11 1.96
CA LEU A 34 -26.47 -4.17 1.99
C LEU A 34 -27.80 -3.71 1.36
N SER A 35 -28.17 -2.44 1.54
CA SER A 35 -29.38 -1.85 0.94
C SER A 35 -29.24 -1.47 -0.54
N GLN A 36 -28.01 -1.32 -1.06
CA GLN A 36 -27.72 -0.84 -2.42
C GLN A 36 -27.27 -1.95 -3.38
N ARG A 37 -27.51 -3.23 -3.05
CA ARG A 37 -27.38 -4.34 -3.99
C ARG A 37 -28.37 -4.16 -5.14
N HIS A 38 -27.98 -3.37 -6.13
CA HIS A 38 -28.69 -3.24 -7.38
C HIS A 38 -28.51 -4.56 -8.13
N VAL A 39 -29.61 -5.31 -8.24
CA VAL A 39 -29.70 -6.46 -9.13
C VAL A 39 -29.82 -5.88 -10.54
N LEU A 40 -28.70 -5.82 -11.26
CA LEU A 40 -28.75 -5.69 -12.71
C LEU A 40 -29.58 -6.87 -13.28
N PRO A 41 -30.21 -6.71 -14.46
CA PRO A 41 -30.97 -7.78 -15.09
C PRO A 41 -30.19 -9.10 -15.07
N ARG A 42 -30.90 -10.22 -14.88
CA ARG A 42 -30.40 -11.57 -14.58
C ARG A 42 -29.38 -12.18 -15.56
N HIS A 43 -28.91 -11.44 -16.55
CA HIS A 43 -27.83 -11.86 -17.43
C HIS A 43 -26.51 -11.14 -17.12
N GLN A 44 -25.72 -11.86 -16.29
CA GLN A 44 -24.29 -12.16 -16.45
C GLN A 44 -23.21 -11.42 -15.65
N GLY A 45 -23.47 -10.33 -14.91
CA GLY A 45 -22.47 -9.68 -14.05
C GLY A 45 -22.66 -9.91 -12.55
N MET A 46 -21.59 -10.05 -11.75
CA MET A 46 -21.62 -9.78 -10.31
C MET A 46 -20.98 -8.41 -10.04
N VAL A 47 -21.77 -7.49 -9.50
CA VAL A 47 -21.34 -6.11 -9.26
C VAL A 47 -20.72 -5.99 -7.88
N ILE A 48 -19.51 -5.42 -7.81
CA ILE A 48 -18.80 -5.07 -6.59
C ILE A 48 -18.63 -3.55 -6.55
N VAL A 49 -19.10 -2.91 -5.47
CA VAL A 49 -19.01 -1.45 -5.33
C VAL A 49 -17.61 -1.06 -4.86
N ALA A 50 -16.94 -0.20 -5.62
CA ALA A 50 -15.64 0.32 -5.25
C ALA A 50 -15.77 1.34 -4.10
N PRO A 51 -14.76 1.46 -3.22
CA PRO A 51 -14.74 2.49 -2.18
C PRO A 51 -14.85 3.91 -2.76
N THR A 52 -15.53 4.80 -2.03
CA THR A 52 -15.58 6.24 -2.34
C THR A 52 -14.19 6.86 -2.39
N GLU A 53 -13.30 6.44 -1.48
CA GLU A 53 -11.93 6.93 -1.38
C GLU A 53 -10.99 5.74 -1.20
N PHE A 54 -10.04 5.59 -2.12
CA PHE A 54 -8.97 4.59 -2.02
C PHE A 54 -7.84 5.17 -1.17
N ILE A 55 -7.89 4.92 0.14
CA ILE A 55 -6.88 5.31 1.13
C ILE A 55 -6.69 4.14 2.11
N ILE A 56 -5.45 3.77 2.44
CA ILE A 56 -5.17 2.67 3.37
C ILE A 56 -4.42 3.11 4.63
N GLU A 57 -3.98 4.36 4.69
CA GLU A 57 -3.31 5.01 5.83
C GLU A 57 -4.30 5.74 6.75
N SER A 58 -5.55 5.25 6.80
CA SER A 58 -6.63 5.80 7.62
C SER A 58 -7.56 4.69 8.08
N HIS A 59 -7.91 4.67 9.38
CA HIS A 59 -8.77 3.63 9.96
C HIS A 59 -10.07 3.38 9.21
N LEU A 60 -10.78 4.44 8.78
CA LEU A 60 -12.07 4.27 8.10
C LEU A 60 -11.92 3.70 6.69
N HIS A 61 -10.95 4.21 5.95
CA HIS A 61 -10.80 3.88 4.52
C HIS A 61 -10.04 2.57 4.34
N HIS A 62 -9.10 2.25 5.23
CA HIS A 62 -8.36 1.00 5.23
C HIS A 62 -9.29 -0.21 5.19
N ASP A 63 -10.20 -0.31 6.16
CA ASP A 63 -11.08 -1.46 6.27
C ASP A 63 -12.03 -1.56 5.07
N ARG A 64 -12.48 -0.42 4.50
CA ARG A 64 -13.31 -0.39 3.30
C ARG A 64 -12.57 -0.88 2.05
N VAL A 65 -11.32 -0.45 1.86
CA VAL A 65 -10.48 -0.92 0.74
C VAL A 65 -10.19 -2.41 0.91
N ALA A 66 -9.82 -2.86 2.10
CA ALA A 66 -9.54 -4.27 2.35
C ALA A 66 -10.78 -5.17 2.19
N GLU A 67 -11.96 -4.71 2.64
CA GLU A 67 -13.24 -5.40 2.44
C GLU A 67 -13.61 -5.46 0.96
N PHE A 68 -13.48 -4.36 0.21
CA PHE A 68 -13.64 -4.34 -1.25
C PHE A 68 -12.73 -5.36 -1.95
N LEU A 69 -11.44 -5.41 -1.61
CA LEU A 69 -10.53 -6.39 -2.21
C LEU A 69 -10.89 -7.83 -1.83
N SER A 70 -11.43 -8.05 -0.63
CA SER A 70 -11.94 -9.36 -0.22
C SER A 70 -13.14 -9.79 -1.04
N GLN A 71 -14.09 -8.87 -1.25
CA GLN A 71 -15.24 -9.10 -2.11
C GLN A 71 -14.81 -9.36 -3.56
N LEU A 72 -13.85 -8.60 -4.08
CA LEU A 72 -13.31 -8.76 -5.43
C LEU A 72 -12.69 -10.15 -5.63
N ARG A 73 -11.91 -10.65 -4.66
CA ARG A 73 -11.34 -12.01 -4.69
C ARG A 73 -12.40 -13.09 -4.68
N ALA A 74 -13.38 -12.98 -3.77
CA ALA A 74 -14.50 -13.91 -3.70
C ALA A 74 -15.31 -13.88 -5.00
N ALA A 75 -15.48 -12.70 -5.57
CA ALA A 75 -16.17 -12.50 -6.84
C ALA A 75 -15.47 -13.16 -8.00
N ALA A 76 -14.16 -12.94 -8.14
CA ALA A 76 -13.38 -13.56 -9.19
C ALA A 76 -13.47 -15.10 -9.12
N LYS A 77 -13.31 -15.68 -7.93
CA LYS A 77 -13.45 -17.13 -7.74
C LYS A 77 -14.82 -17.65 -8.14
N SER A 78 -15.88 -17.03 -7.62
CA SER A 78 -17.25 -17.47 -7.88
C SER A 78 -17.63 -17.29 -9.36
N CYS A 79 -17.33 -16.13 -9.93
CA CYS A 79 -17.66 -15.80 -11.32
C CYS A 79 -16.90 -16.67 -12.31
N HIS A 80 -15.63 -17.01 -12.03
CA HIS A 80 -14.87 -17.95 -12.83
C HIS A 80 -15.53 -19.34 -12.86
N ALA A 81 -15.96 -19.86 -11.71
CA ALA A 81 -16.64 -21.15 -11.62
C ALA A 81 -18.02 -21.17 -12.32
N THR A 82 -18.70 -20.03 -12.39
CA THR A 82 -20.06 -19.92 -12.98
C THR A 82 -20.08 -19.27 -14.37
N ASN A 83 -18.92 -19.02 -14.97
CA ASN A 83 -18.76 -18.28 -16.23
C ASN A 83 -19.54 -16.94 -16.28
N ARG A 84 -19.39 -16.13 -15.23
CA ARG A 84 -19.99 -14.80 -15.09
C ARG A 84 -18.93 -13.72 -15.15
N THR A 85 -19.34 -12.50 -15.44
CA THR A 85 -18.48 -11.31 -15.43
C THR A 85 -18.39 -10.72 -14.04
N VAL A 86 -17.22 -10.27 -13.61
CA VAL A 86 -17.07 -9.40 -12.42
C VAL A 86 -17.14 -7.95 -12.88
N VAL A 87 -18.05 -7.16 -12.33
CA VAL A 87 -18.22 -5.74 -12.66
C VAL A 87 -17.86 -4.87 -11.46
N ILE A 88 -16.88 -3.98 -11.60
CA ILE A 88 -16.52 -3.03 -10.53
C ILE A 88 -17.25 -1.70 -10.75
N ASP A 89 -18.04 -1.27 -9.77
CA ASP A 89 -18.79 -0.01 -9.83
C ASP A 89 -18.03 1.13 -9.16
N PHE A 90 -17.50 2.06 -9.97
CA PHE A 90 -16.77 3.24 -9.51
C PHE A 90 -17.64 4.50 -9.43
N ARG A 91 -18.97 4.44 -9.64
CA ARG A 91 -19.83 5.63 -9.73
C ARG A 91 -19.68 6.60 -8.55
N GLN A 92 -19.37 6.07 -7.36
CA GLN A 92 -19.19 6.83 -6.12
C GLN A 92 -17.72 7.08 -5.77
N THR A 93 -16.75 6.59 -6.55
CA THR A 93 -15.33 6.81 -6.30
C THR A 93 -14.94 8.23 -6.69
N VAL A 94 -14.41 8.98 -5.73
CA VAL A 94 -14.02 10.38 -5.88
C VAL A 94 -12.53 10.63 -5.65
N GLN A 95 -11.81 9.66 -5.04
CA GLN A 95 -10.39 9.83 -4.75
C GLN A 95 -9.61 8.51 -4.85
N MET A 96 -8.40 8.61 -5.43
CA MET A 96 -7.46 7.50 -5.54
C MET A 96 -6.07 7.91 -5.07
N VAL A 97 -5.65 7.41 -3.91
CA VAL A 97 -4.30 7.62 -3.36
C VAL A 97 -3.38 6.48 -3.82
N ALA A 98 -2.11 6.82 -4.13
CA ALA A 98 -1.15 5.91 -4.76
C ALA A 98 -1.01 4.55 -4.06
N SER A 99 -0.93 4.52 -2.72
CA SER A 99 -0.77 3.30 -1.93
C SER A 99 -1.93 2.33 -2.06
N ALA A 100 -3.16 2.81 -1.86
CA ALA A 100 -4.39 2.01 -1.99
C ALA A 100 -4.68 1.64 -3.46
N THR A 101 -4.37 2.55 -4.38
CA THR A 101 -4.52 2.30 -5.82
C THR A 101 -3.55 1.22 -6.29
N LEU A 102 -2.30 1.24 -5.80
CA LEU A 102 -1.30 0.23 -6.09
C LEU A 102 -1.74 -1.15 -5.59
N LEU A 103 -2.30 -1.22 -4.39
CA LEU A 103 -2.83 -2.45 -3.81
C LEU A 103 -4.01 -3.01 -4.63
N PHE A 104 -4.91 -2.15 -5.11
CA PHE A 104 -5.99 -2.56 -6.00
C PHE A 104 -5.48 -3.01 -7.37
N PHE A 105 -4.59 -2.22 -7.97
CA PHE A 105 -3.95 -2.51 -9.25
C PHE A 105 -3.24 -3.88 -9.23
N SER A 106 -2.46 -4.15 -8.18
CA SER A 106 -1.74 -5.41 -8.03
C SER A 106 -2.71 -6.59 -7.87
N GLU A 107 -3.77 -6.44 -7.07
CA GLU A 107 -4.75 -7.53 -6.89
C GLU A 107 -5.51 -7.78 -8.20
N LEU A 108 -5.89 -6.75 -8.95
CA LEU A 108 -6.54 -6.90 -10.25
C LEU A 108 -5.64 -7.64 -11.25
N GLN A 109 -4.36 -7.25 -11.34
CA GLN A 109 -3.39 -7.97 -12.19
C GLN A 109 -3.22 -9.43 -11.76
N ARG A 110 -3.13 -9.70 -10.45
CA ARG A 110 -3.01 -11.05 -9.91
C ARG A 110 -4.25 -11.90 -10.26
N LEU A 111 -5.45 -11.33 -10.13
CA LEU A 111 -6.70 -12.04 -10.45
C LEU A 111 -6.82 -12.36 -11.94
N ARG A 112 -6.42 -11.43 -12.82
CA ARG A 112 -6.36 -11.70 -14.27
C ARG A 112 -5.36 -12.80 -14.62
N ALA A 113 -4.23 -12.86 -13.90
CA ALA A 113 -3.24 -13.91 -14.10
C ALA A 113 -3.71 -15.29 -13.61
N ILE A 114 -4.45 -15.34 -12.49
CA ILE A 114 -5.01 -16.57 -11.93
C ILE A 114 -6.20 -17.08 -12.76
N PHE A 115 -7.03 -16.16 -13.27
CA PHE A 115 -8.25 -16.48 -14.02
C PHE A 115 -8.23 -15.82 -15.41
N PRO A 116 -7.41 -16.32 -16.36
CA PRO A 116 -7.23 -15.69 -17.66
C PRO A 116 -8.51 -15.68 -18.53
N SER A 117 -9.44 -16.61 -18.29
CA SER A 117 -10.74 -16.66 -18.98
C SER A 117 -11.83 -15.82 -18.31
N LEU A 118 -11.60 -15.28 -17.12
CA LEU A 118 -12.60 -14.49 -16.41
C LEU A 118 -12.76 -13.12 -17.07
N THR A 119 -14.00 -12.78 -17.40
CA THR A 119 -14.32 -11.44 -17.91
C THR A 119 -14.47 -10.46 -16.76
N PHE A 120 -13.79 -9.32 -16.89
CA PHE A 120 -13.94 -8.16 -16.02
C PHE A 120 -14.66 -7.04 -16.78
N GLY A 121 -15.42 -6.24 -16.04
CA GLY A 121 -16.12 -5.05 -16.50
C GLY A 121 -16.06 -3.95 -15.45
N CYS A 122 -16.46 -2.74 -15.80
CA CYS A 122 -16.67 -1.68 -14.82
C CYS A 122 -17.81 -0.73 -15.18
N ILE A 123 -18.37 -0.08 -14.17
CA ILE A 123 -19.16 1.14 -14.32
C ILE A 123 -18.23 2.30 -14.00
N PRO A 124 -17.97 3.23 -14.94
CA PRO A 124 -16.95 4.27 -14.76
C PRO A 124 -17.33 5.27 -13.65
N PRO A 125 -16.35 5.94 -13.04
CA PRO A 125 -16.58 6.97 -12.04
C PRO A 125 -17.19 8.22 -12.67
N LYS A 126 -17.92 9.00 -11.86
CA LYS A 126 -18.37 10.34 -12.27
C LYS A 126 -17.29 11.40 -12.07
N HIS A 127 -16.29 11.14 -11.22
CA HIS A 127 -15.27 12.11 -10.87
C HIS A 127 -14.17 12.18 -11.94
N PRO A 128 -13.90 13.34 -12.58
CA PRO A 128 -12.98 13.45 -13.71
C PRO A 128 -11.56 12.98 -13.39
N VAL A 129 -11.02 13.36 -12.23
CA VAL A 129 -9.67 12.95 -11.82
C VAL A 129 -9.55 11.43 -11.67
N VAL A 130 -10.62 10.75 -11.21
CA VAL A 130 -10.61 9.29 -11.05
C VAL A 130 -10.66 8.62 -12.44
N ASN A 131 -11.42 9.18 -13.39
CA ASN A 131 -11.39 8.71 -14.79
C ASN A 131 -9.99 8.81 -15.39
N GLU A 132 -9.30 9.94 -15.22
CA GLU A 132 -7.94 10.10 -15.71
C GLU A 132 -6.96 9.12 -15.04
N VAL A 133 -7.07 8.89 -13.72
CA VAL A 133 -6.21 7.91 -13.02
C VAL A 133 -6.44 6.49 -13.54
N LEU A 134 -7.69 6.05 -13.67
CA LEU A 134 -8.01 4.71 -14.17
C LEU A 134 -7.56 4.52 -15.62
N GLN A 135 -7.64 5.57 -16.44
CA GLN A 135 -7.16 5.54 -17.82
C GLN A 135 -5.63 5.54 -17.89
N HIS A 136 -4.96 6.46 -17.19
CA HIS A 136 -3.51 6.61 -17.18
C HIS A 136 -2.79 5.35 -16.69
N LEU A 137 -3.35 4.68 -15.69
CA LEU A 137 -2.81 3.43 -15.15
C LEU A 137 -3.28 2.18 -15.92
N GLN A 138 -3.99 2.33 -17.05
CA GLN A 138 -4.53 1.23 -17.85
C GLN A 138 -5.45 0.28 -17.06
N ILE A 139 -6.07 0.77 -15.97
CA ILE A 139 -7.02 -0.02 -15.18
C ILE A 139 -8.31 -0.24 -15.99
N PHE A 140 -8.74 0.73 -16.78
CA PHE A 140 -9.88 0.54 -17.68
C PHE A 140 -9.64 -0.59 -18.68
N GLU A 141 -8.45 -0.68 -19.26
CA GLU A 141 -8.07 -1.79 -20.16
C GLU A 141 -8.13 -3.14 -19.44
N MET A 142 -7.59 -3.23 -18.23
CA MET A 142 -7.68 -4.43 -17.39
C MET A 142 -9.13 -4.82 -17.04
N LEU A 143 -10.07 -3.87 -17.11
CA LEU A 143 -11.49 -4.07 -16.86
C LEU A 143 -12.30 -4.15 -18.17
N GLY A 144 -11.65 -4.29 -19.33
CA GLY A 144 -12.33 -4.40 -20.62
C GLY A 144 -13.13 -3.17 -21.02
N TYR A 145 -12.86 -2.01 -20.41
CA TYR A 145 -13.56 -0.76 -20.66
C TYR A 145 -12.74 0.14 -21.59
N LYS A 146 -13.38 0.62 -22.66
CA LYS A 146 -12.77 1.59 -23.58
C LYS A 146 -13.18 3.00 -23.16
N SER A 147 -12.23 3.73 -22.59
CA SER A 147 -12.42 5.14 -22.25
C SER A 147 -11.87 6.04 -23.35
N SER A 148 -12.59 7.13 -23.64
CA SER A 148 -12.12 8.21 -24.52
C SER A 148 -11.42 9.34 -23.76
N VAL A 149 -11.32 9.25 -22.43
CA VAL A 149 -10.62 10.23 -21.59
C VAL A 149 -9.16 10.29 -21.99
N VAL A 150 -8.61 11.50 -22.16
CA VAL A 150 -7.19 11.74 -22.36
C VAL A 150 -6.62 12.30 -21.06
N PRO A 151 -5.77 11.55 -20.32
CA PRO A 151 -5.12 12.06 -19.12
C PRO A 151 -4.27 13.29 -19.44
N SER A 152 -4.49 14.37 -18.70
CA SER A 152 -3.80 15.65 -18.92
C SER A 152 -3.38 16.33 -17.62
N ARG A 153 -4.00 15.97 -16.50
CA ARG A 153 -3.69 16.57 -15.20
C ARG A 153 -2.25 16.25 -14.76
N PRO A 154 -1.44 17.25 -14.39
CA PRO A 154 -0.06 17.04 -13.95
C PRO A 154 0.09 16.02 -12.82
N ASP A 155 -0.84 16.01 -11.85
CA ASP A 155 -0.81 15.10 -10.71
C ASP A 155 -1.22 13.65 -11.04
N VAL A 156 -1.76 13.42 -12.24
CA VAL A 156 -2.12 12.11 -12.80
C VAL A 156 -1.08 11.62 -13.79
N ILE A 157 -0.71 12.44 -14.79
CA ILE A 157 0.24 12.05 -15.83
C ILE A 157 1.65 11.85 -15.27
N SER A 158 1.94 12.31 -14.04
CA SER A 158 3.19 12.05 -13.34
C SER A 158 3.31 10.63 -12.80
N TRP A 159 2.23 9.84 -12.75
CA TRP A 159 2.32 8.48 -12.22
C TRP A 159 3.15 7.62 -13.16
N ARG A 160 4.05 6.84 -12.58
CA ARG A 160 4.90 5.85 -13.23
C ARG A 160 4.73 4.52 -12.52
N THR A 161 4.73 3.44 -13.29
CA THR A 161 4.50 2.09 -12.80
C THR A 161 5.71 1.21 -13.09
N ALA A 162 6.06 0.32 -12.17
CA ALA A 162 7.04 -0.74 -12.38
C ALA A 162 6.57 -2.02 -11.70
N SER A 163 6.97 -3.18 -12.21
CA SER A 163 6.67 -4.47 -11.60
C SER A 163 7.63 -5.53 -12.13
N SER A 164 8.06 -6.44 -11.27
CA SER A 164 8.92 -7.56 -11.66
C SER A 164 8.78 -8.73 -10.69
N ALA A 165 9.19 -9.91 -11.14
CA ALA A 165 9.40 -11.07 -10.26
C ALA A 165 10.78 -11.08 -9.61
N ASN A 166 11.71 -10.25 -10.11
CA ASN A 166 13.10 -10.16 -9.65
C ASN A 166 13.39 -8.78 -9.07
N VAL A 167 14.51 -8.62 -8.36
CA VAL A 167 15.00 -7.29 -7.96
C VAL A 167 15.54 -6.57 -9.19
N ASP A 168 14.72 -5.70 -9.79
CA ASP A 168 15.05 -4.96 -11.00
C ASP A 168 15.61 -3.57 -10.68
N GLY A 169 16.90 -3.55 -10.30
CA GLY A 169 17.64 -2.32 -10.03
C GLY A 169 17.64 -1.34 -11.21
N PRO A 170 17.98 -1.76 -12.44
CA PRO A 170 18.00 -0.88 -13.60
C PRO A 170 16.66 -0.18 -13.88
N GLN A 171 15.55 -0.92 -13.89
CA GLN A 171 14.22 -0.34 -14.13
C GLN A 171 13.85 0.71 -13.08
N VAL A 172 14.06 0.40 -11.80
CA VAL A 172 13.75 1.33 -10.69
C VAL A 172 14.69 2.52 -10.68
N GLY A 173 15.98 2.32 -10.96
CA GLY A 173 16.97 3.39 -11.06
C GLY A 173 16.56 4.42 -12.11
N SER A 174 16.29 3.95 -13.32
CA SER A 174 15.79 4.79 -14.43
C SER A 174 14.51 5.53 -14.05
N LEU A 175 13.56 4.86 -13.39
CA LEU A 175 12.30 5.46 -12.96
C LEU A 175 12.53 6.58 -11.93
N ILE A 176 13.40 6.37 -10.93
CA ILE A 176 13.71 7.37 -9.91
C ILE A 176 14.45 8.58 -10.52
N GLU A 177 15.35 8.35 -11.47
CA GLU A 177 16.11 9.41 -12.17
C GLU A 177 15.22 10.37 -12.96
N THR A 178 14.02 9.95 -13.37
CA THR A 178 13.05 10.86 -14.00
C THR A 178 12.62 12.02 -13.09
N TYR A 179 12.76 11.86 -11.77
CA TYR A 179 12.40 12.87 -10.76
C TYR A 179 13.62 13.71 -10.36
N LYS A 180 14.15 14.47 -11.33
CA LYS A 180 15.34 15.34 -11.15
C LYS A 180 15.24 16.28 -9.93
N SER A 181 14.03 16.70 -9.59
CA SER A 181 13.71 17.56 -8.42
C SER A 181 14.15 16.97 -7.08
N LEU A 182 14.34 15.65 -6.99
CA LEU A 182 14.74 14.99 -5.75
C LEU A 182 16.21 15.27 -5.40
N GLY A 183 17.08 15.51 -6.39
CA GLY A 183 18.53 15.61 -6.20
C GLY A 183 19.21 14.24 -6.04
N SER A 184 20.48 14.15 -6.44
CA SER A 184 21.22 12.88 -6.61
C SER A 184 21.38 12.06 -5.33
N GLU A 185 21.73 12.69 -4.21
CA GLU A 185 21.92 11.96 -2.94
C GLU A 185 20.60 11.41 -2.38
N ARG A 186 19.54 12.22 -2.41
CA ARG A 186 18.20 11.78 -1.99
C ARG A 186 17.66 10.68 -2.92
N ALA A 187 17.93 10.77 -4.22
CA ALA A 187 17.61 9.71 -5.18
C ALA A 187 18.33 8.40 -4.86
N LYS A 188 19.63 8.44 -4.50
CA LYS A 188 20.38 7.24 -4.06
C LYS A 188 19.78 6.62 -2.80
N HIS A 189 19.36 7.43 -1.81
CA HIS A 189 18.71 6.93 -0.61
C HIS A 189 17.34 6.33 -0.88
N LEU A 190 16.53 6.98 -1.73
CA LEU A 190 15.26 6.41 -2.19
C LEU A 190 15.47 5.09 -2.92
N PHE A 191 16.42 5.03 -3.86
CA PHE A 191 16.74 3.83 -4.62
C PHE A 191 17.08 2.66 -3.70
N ARG A 192 18.00 2.85 -2.74
CA ARG A 192 18.35 1.81 -1.76
C ARG A 192 17.13 1.36 -0.94
N GLY A 193 16.30 2.30 -0.51
CA GLY A 193 15.06 2.00 0.21
C GLY A 193 14.08 1.16 -0.62
N VAL A 194 13.89 1.50 -1.89
CA VAL A 194 13.03 0.76 -2.82
C VAL A 194 13.63 -0.62 -3.14
N SER A 195 14.95 -0.71 -3.38
CA SER A 195 15.64 -1.99 -3.59
C SER A 195 15.50 -2.94 -2.42
N GLU A 196 15.55 -2.44 -1.19
CA GLU A 196 15.29 -3.25 0.01
C GLU A 196 13.84 -3.77 0.04
N ALA A 197 12.86 -2.92 -0.32
CA ALA A 197 11.46 -3.35 -0.40
C ALA A 197 11.23 -4.40 -1.49
N MET A 198 11.85 -4.24 -2.67
CA MET A 198 11.84 -5.26 -3.73
C MET A 198 12.49 -6.57 -3.25
N GLY A 199 13.67 -6.48 -2.62
CA GLY A 199 14.35 -7.65 -2.06
C GLY A 199 13.50 -8.37 -1.01
N ASN A 200 12.71 -7.64 -0.22
CA ASN A 200 11.78 -8.24 0.72
C ASN A 200 10.63 -8.97 0.04
N ALA A 201 10.09 -8.38 -1.03
CA ALA A 201 9.05 -9.03 -1.81
C ALA A 201 9.57 -10.35 -2.41
N VAL A 202 10.69 -10.30 -3.12
CA VAL A 202 11.29 -11.46 -3.80
C VAL A 202 11.68 -12.57 -2.81
N ASN A 203 12.34 -12.22 -1.69
CA ASN A 203 12.92 -13.23 -0.81
C ASN A 203 11.98 -13.70 0.31
N HIS A 204 10.94 -12.95 0.66
CA HIS A 204 10.18 -13.18 1.90
C HIS A 204 8.66 -13.09 1.78
N ALA A 205 8.13 -12.42 0.75
CA ALA A 205 6.68 -12.24 0.66
C ALA A 205 5.96 -13.56 0.35
N TYR A 206 6.61 -14.45 -0.40
CA TYR A 206 5.95 -15.64 -0.96
C TYR A 206 6.49 -16.98 -0.46
N ILE A 207 7.23 -16.98 0.65
CA ILE A 207 7.80 -18.19 1.27
C ILE A 207 6.76 -19.17 1.85
N ALA A 208 5.47 -18.79 1.84
CA ALA A 208 4.36 -19.64 2.23
C ALA A 208 3.08 -19.18 1.52
N PRO A 209 2.02 -20.02 1.50
CA PRO A 209 0.73 -19.64 0.92
C PRO A 209 0.10 -18.40 1.60
N ARG A 210 -0.51 -17.53 0.78
CA ARG A 210 -1.23 -16.32 1.23
C ARG A 210 -2.47 -16.62 2.07
N ASN A 211 -3.05 -17.82 1.91
CA ASN A 211 -4.26 -18.27 2.62
C ASN A 211 -5.42 -17.28 2.43
N ASP A 212 -5.74 -16.99 1.17
CA ASP A 212 -6.87 -16.16 0.73
C ASP A 212 -7.91 -16.96 -0.07
N GLY A 213 -7.73 -18.29 -0.16
CA GLY A 213 -8.66 -19.21 -0.83
C GLY A 213 -8.58 -19.20 -2.36
N LEU A 214 -7.54 -18.57 -2.92
CA LEU A 214 -7.27 -18.53 -4.37
C LEU A 214 -6.04 -19.37 -4.72
N PRO A 215 -5.93 -19.87 -5.97
CA PRO A 215 -4.71 -20.50 -6.46
C PRO A 215 -3.49 -19.58 -6.38
N SER A 216 -2.31 -20.16 -6.37
CA SER A 216 -1.06 -19.42 -6.57
C SER A 216 -1.06 -18.79 -7.97
N PRO A 217 -0.61 -17.53 -8.12
CA PRO A 217 -0.46 -16.93 -9.44
C PRO A 217 0.66 -17.64 -10.22
N PRO A 218 0.66 -17.55 -11.57
CA PRO A 218 1.74 -18.10 -12.39
C PRO A 218 3.09 -17.43 -12.15
N ALA A 219 3.09 -16.20 -11.62
CA ALA A 219 4.29 -15.50 -11.22
C ALA A 219 4.02 -14.64 -9.97
N GLU A 220 4.95 -14.70 -9.04
CA GLU A 220 5.01 -13.84 -7.86
C GLU A 220 5.73 -12.55 -8.25
N LYS A 221 5.17 -11.40 -7.84
CA LYS A 221 5.65 -10.09 -8.30
C LYS A 221 5.59 -9.07 -7.18
N TRP A 222 6.44 -8.07 -7.29
CA TRP A 222 6.20 -6.79 -6.65
C TRP A 222 5.70 -5.78 -7.69
N TRP A 223 5.01 -4.76 -7.20
CA TRP A 223 4.53 -3.62 -7.97
C TRP A 223 4.99 -2.34 -7.31
N MET A 224 5.18 -1.30 -8.11
CA MET A 224 5.59 0.00 -7.65
C MET A 224 4.83 1.09 -8.38
N PHE A 225 4.39 2.10 -7.64
CA PHE A 225 4.03 3.40 -8.19
C PHE A 225 4.98 4.47 -7.70
N CYS A 226 5.32 5.38 -8.60
CA CYS A 226 5.92 6.65 -8.24
C CYS A 226 5.06 7.76 -8.83
N ARG A 227 4.83 8.83 -8.09
CA ARG A 227 4.18 10.02 -8.61
C ARG A 227 4.74 11.28 -7.96
N GLN A 228 4.72 12.37 -8.70
CA GLN A 228 5.06 13.70 -8.20
C GLN A 228 3.87 14.64 -8.35
N ASP A 229 3.64 15.48 -7.35
CA ASP A 229 2.84 16.69 -7.46
C ASP A 229 3.69 17.91 -7.05
N GLU A 230 3.11 19.11 -7.05
CA GLU A 230 3.82 20.39 -6.84
C GLU A 230 4.61 20.48 -5.53
N GLY A 231 4.32 19.63 -4.54
CA GLY A 231 4.95 19.71 -3.22
C GLY A 231 5.68 18.45 -2.76
N LYS A 232 5.46 17.29 -3.40
CA LYS A 232 5.97 16.01 -2.89
C LYS A 232 6.14 14.96 -3.97
N LEU A 233 7.13 14.10 -3.75
CA LEU A 233 7.29 12.82 -4.38
C LEU A 233 6.65 11.74 -3.49
N VAL A 234 5.87 10.85 -4.09
CA VAL A 234 5.26 9.70 -3.43
C VAL A 234 5.69 8.43 -4.14
N VAL A 235 6.33 7.52 -3.41
CA VAL A 235 6.77 6.23 -3.92
C VAL A 235 6.16 5.13 -3.10
N ALA A 236 5.47 4.19 -3.73
CA ALA A 236 4.85 3.04 -3.09
C ALA A 236 5.36 1.75 -3.74
N VAL A 237 5.72 0.76 -2.94
CA VAL A 237 6.06 -0.61 -3.35
C VAL A 237 5.07 -1.57 -2.68
N CYS A 238 4.55 -2.53 -3.42
CA CYS A 238 3.55 -3.49 -2.96
C CYS A 238 3.97 -4.90 -3.33
N ASP A 239 3.77 -5.83 -2.40
CA ASP A 239 3.68 -7.26 -2.67
C ASP A 239 2.31 -7.79 -2.21
N LEU A 240 1.89 -8.91 -2.80
CA LEU A 240 0.69 -9.63 -2.43
C LEU A 240 1.04 -10.95 -1.74
N GLY A 241 2.07 -10.94 -0.89
CA GLY A 241 2.52 -12.11 -0.16
C GLY A 241 1.81 -12.33 1.18
N ILE A 242 2.46 -13.09 2.06
CA ILE A 242 1.96 -13.42 3.40
C ILE A 242 2.04 -12.26 4.40
N GLY A 243 2.80 -11.22 4.06
CA GLY A 243 3.06 -10.05 4.91
C GLY A 243 4.11 -10.30 5.99
N ILE A 244 4.74 -9.22 6.44
CA ILE A 244 5.80 -9.20 7.47
C ILE A 244 5.39 -9.95 8.74
N PRO A 245 4.16 -9.77 9.30
CA PRO A 245 3.78 -10.48 10.52
C PRO A 245 3.80 -12.00 10.40
N ARG A 246 3.61 -12.55 9.19
CA ARG A 246 3.63 -14.00 8.96
C ARG A 246 4.98 -14.49 8.45
N SER A 247 5.71 -13.70 7.67
CA SER A 247 7.04 -14.11 7.19
C SER A 247 8.08 -14.03 8.29
N LEU A 248 8.00 -13.05 9.18
CA LEU A 248 9.03 -12.81 10.17
C LEU A 248 9.32 -14.02 11.09
N PRO A 249 8.32 -14.70 11.68
CA PRO A 249 8.57 -15.90 12.50
C PRO A 249 9.16 -17.08 11.71
N LEU A 250 8.95 -17.15 10.39
CA LEU A 250 9.47 -18.22 9.54
C LEU A 250 10.94 -18.03 9.17
N LEU A 251 11.46 -16.81 9.33
CA LEU A 251 12.84 -16.45 8.98
C LEU A 251 13.83 -16.62 10.14
N TYR A 252 13.35 -16.89 11.35
CA TYR A 252 14.18 -16.95 12.55
C TYR A 252 13.77 -18.16 13.42
N PRO A 253 14.74 -18.85 14.06
CA PRO A 253 14.44 -19.82 15.12
C PRO A 253 13.59 -19.19 16.22
N GLU A 254 12.71 -19.98 16.82
CA GLU A 254 11.69 -19.49 17.77
C GLU A 254 12.31 -18.73 18.96
N GLU A 255 13.43 -19.21 19.50
CA GLU A 255 14.11 -18.60 20.63
C GLU A 255 14.70 -17.22 20.26
N ALA A 256 15.27 -17.11 19.06
CA ALA A 256 15.81 -15.84 18.55
C ALA A 256 14.70 -14.83 18.26
N PHE A 257 13.57 -15.32 17.75
CA PHE A 257 12.37 -14.54 17.50
C PHE A 257 11.70 -14.05 18.80
N MET A 258 11.62 -14.89 19.82
CA MET A 258 11.06 -14.53 21.13
C MET A 258 11.90 -13.48 21.86
N ARG A 259 13.23 -13.62 21.87
CA ARG A 259 14.15 -12.61 22.45
C ARG A 259 14.01 -11.26 21.75
N LEU A 260 13.83 -11.27 20.44
CA LEU A 260 13.61 -10.06 19.66
C LEU A 260 12.28 -9.39 20.02
N LEU A 261 11.21 -10.18 20.11
CA LEU A 261 9.90 -9.68 20.49
C LEU A 261 9.92 -9.07 21.88
N ASP A 262 10.62 -9.65 22.85
CA ASP A 262 10.74 -9.06 24.19
C ASP A 262 11.40 -7.69 24.17
N PHE A 263 12.45 -7.53 23.34
CA PHE A 263 13.13 -6.24 23.17
C PHE A 263 12.26 -5.19 22.46
N GLY A 264 11.53 -5.59 21.41
CA GLY A 264 10.73 -4.69 20.56
C GLY A 264 9.31 -4.40 21.07
N THR A 265 8.71 -5.33 21.80
CA THR A 265 7.28 -5.27 22.22
C THR A 265 7.09 -5.03 23.71
N ARG A 266 8.14 -5.18 24.54
CA ARG A 266 8.08 -5.07 26.01
C ARG A 266 6.98 -5.95 26.62
N GLY A 267 6.85 -7.19 26.13
CA GLY A 267 5.87 -8.17 26.63
C GLY A 267 4.40 -7.88 26.28
N ARG A 268 4.11 -7.08 25.23
CA ARG A 268 2.73 -6.78 24.81
C ARG A 268 2.21 -7.74 23.73
N VAL A 269 0.88 -7.88 23.69
CA VAL A 269 0.09 -8.65 22.71
C VAL A 269 0.63 -8.48 21.29
N ARG A 270 0.87 -9.61 20.62
CA ARG A 270 1.36 -9.70 19.23
C ARG A 270 0.36 -9.06 18.27
N SER A 271 0.63 -7.83 17.84
CA SER A 271 -0.13 -7.17 16.78
C SER A 271 0.70 -7.12 15.50
N ASP A 272 0.05 -7.03 14.34
CA ASP A 272 0.75 -6.89 13.06
C ASP A 272 1.66 -5.64 13.06
N ALA A 273 1.20 -4.53 13.64
CA ALA A 273 2.03 -3.32 13.76
C ALA A 273 3.29 -3.50 14.61
N SER A 274 3.24 -4.29 15.70
CA SER A 274 4.42 -4.56 16.53
C SER A 274 5.40 -5.50 15.83
N MET A 275 4.89 -6.43 15.01
CA MET A 275 5.71 -7.29 14.17
C MET A 275 6.46 -6.52 13.09
N ILE A 276 5.80 -5.54 12.46
CA ILE A 276 6.45 -4.64 11.50
C ILE A 276 7.56 -3.83 12.19
N GLU A 277 7.30 -3.30 13.38
CA GLU A 277 8.32 -2.58 14.17
C GLU A 277 9.49 -3.48 14.57
N ALA A 278 9.23 -4.71 14.99
CA ALA A 278 10.29 -5.68 15.29
C ALA A 278 11.16 -5.96 14.06
N ALA A 279 10.55 -6.17 12.88
CA ALA A 279 11.29 -6.37 11.63
C ALA A 279 12.22 -5.19 11.30
N MET A 280 11.76 -3.95 11.50
CA MET A 280 12.58 -2.74 11.35
C MET A 280 13.79 -2.73 12.30
N GLN A 281 13.60 -3.21 13.54
CA GLN A 281 14.65 -3.20 14.57
C GLN A 281 15.69 -4.31 14.39
N ILE A 282 15.31 -5.53 13.98
CA ILE A 282 16.26 -6.64 13.71
C ILE A 282 17.29 -6.21 12.67
N ARG A 283 16.81 -5.60 11.59
CA ARG A 283 17.69 -5.28 10.46
C ARG A 283 18.68 -4.20 10.86
N ARG A 284 18.31 -3.28 11.77
CA ARG A 284 19.22 -2.31 12.37
C ARG A 284 20.35 -2.99 13.17
N THR A 285 20.05 -3.99 14.00
CA THR A 285 21.07 -4.66 14.82
C THR A 285 21.99 -5.55 13.99
N ARG A 286 21.48 -6.18 12.92
CA ARG A 286 22.31 -6.92 11.94
C ARG A 286 23.25 -6.01 11.16
N THR A 287 22.81 -4.82 10.75
CA THR A 287 23.66 -3.83 10.03
C THR A 287 24.77 -3.21 10.88
N ALA A 288 24.76 -3.40 12.20
CA ALA A 288 25.85 -2.97 13.09
C ALA A 288 27.06 -3.94 13.06
N LYS A 289 26.93 -5.14 12.48
CA LYS A 289 28.05 -6.05 12.19
C LYS A 289 28.54 -5.81 10.75
N ARG A 290 29.82 -5.48 10.59
CA ARG A 290 30.44 -5.05 9.31
C ARG A 290 30.40 -6.17 8.25
N GLY A 291 29.93 -5.83 7.05
CA GLY A 291 30.15 -6.60 5.81
C GLY A 291 28.89 -7.20 5.19
N ARG A 292 28.50 -6.67 4.01
CA ARG A 292 27.35 -6.99 3.13
C ARG A 292 25.98 -6.38 3.50
N GLY A 293 25.46 -5.56 2.58
CA GLY A 293 24.08 -5.04 2.51
C GLY A 293 23.68 -4.08 3.64
N LYS A 294 23.78 -2.77 3.41
CA LYS A 294 23.48 -1.71 4.41
C LYS A 294 22.00 -1.63 4.87
N GLY A 295 21.14 -2.55 4.44
CA GLY A 295 19.83 -2.88 5.00
C GLY A 295 18.85 -1.72 5.23
N LEU A 296 17.75 -2.03 5.92
CA LEU A 296 16.63 -1.17 6.34
C LEU A 296 16.96 0.18 7.01
N GLY A 297 18.22 0.42 7.40
CA GLY A 297 18.72 1.76 7.73
C GLY A 297 18.62 2.72 6.53
N ASP A 298 18.80 2.21 5.31
CA ASP A 298 18.65 2.96 4.07
C ASP A 298 17.18 3.32 3.77
N THR A 299 16.21 2.48 4.15
CA THR A 299 14.76 2.72 4.01
C THR A 299 14.29 3.97 4.76
N ARG A 300 14.89 4.29 5.92
CA ARG A 300 14.57 5.48 6.71
C ARG A 300 15.44 6.70 6.41
N ARG A 301 16.65 6.52 5.86
CA ARG A 301 17.66 7.60 5.71
C ARG A 301 17.10 8.81 4.97
N LEU A 302 16.39 8.56 3.87
CA LEU A 302 15.73 9.62 3.11
C LEU A 302 14.74 10.44 3.96
N VAL A 303 14.00 9.79 4.84
CA VAL A 303 13.01 10.42 5.72
C VAL A 303 13.68 11.20 6.86
N ASP A 304 14.85 10.76 7.31
CA ASP A 304 15.64 11.46 8.32
C ASP A 304 16.26 12.76 7.78
N GLU A 305 16.63 12.78 6.50
CA GLU A 305 17.25 13.94 5.84
C GLU A 305 16.25 14.99 5.37
N VAL A 306 15.00 14.60 5.09
CA VAL A 306 13.99 15.50 4.54
C VAL A 306 12.97 15.88 5.61
N ARG A 307 12.98 17.16 6.01
CA ARG A 307 11.99 17.70 6.93
C ARG A 307 10.58 17.47 6.37
N GLY A 308 9.73 16.82 7.16
CA GLY A 308 8.37 16.49 6.74
C GLY A 308 8.25 15.19 5.93
N GLY A 309 9.37 14.54 5.62
CA GLY A 309 9.40 13.20 5.06
C GLY A 309 8.67 12.19 5.94
N ARG A 310 8.13 11.15 5.31
CA ARG A 310 7.41 10.08 6.00
C ARG A 310 7.64 8.74 5.29
N LEU A 311 7.88 7.70 6.09
CA LEU A 311 7.82 6.31 5.68
C LEU A 311 6.59 5.67 6.34
N VAL A 312 5.80 4.92 5.57
CA VAL A 312 4.68 4.12 6.06
C VAL A 312 4.86 2.69 5.58
N ILE A 313 4.76 1.72 6.47
CA ILE A 313 4.75 0.30 6.14
C ILE A 313 3.41 -0.25 6.61
N LEU A 314 2.58 -0.69 5.66
CA LEU A 314 1.37 -1.44 5.94
C LEU A 314 1.63 -2.90 5.64
N SER A 315 1.30 -3.80 6.55
CA SER A 315 1.40 -5.24 6.29
C SER A 315 0.32 -5.98 7.05
N ASN A 316 -0.46 -6.77 6.32
CA ASN A 316 -1.69 -7.38 6.84
C ASN A 316 -2.60 -6.36 7.54
N ARG A 317 -2.81 -6.46 8.86
CA ARG A 317 -3.65 -5.55 9.65
C ARG A 317 -2.86 -4.39 10.26
N GLY A 318 -1.54 -4.40 10.14
CA GLY A 318 -0.65 -3.48 10.84
C GLY A 318 -0.21 -2.32 9.97
N GLU A 319 -0.04 -1.15 10.60
CA GLU A 319 0.69 -0.01 10.04
C GLU A 319 1.77 0.43 11.02
N LEU A 320 2.95 0.67 10.47
CA LEU A 320 4.03 1.39 11.12
C LEU A 320 4.38 2.64 10.32
N GLN A 321 4.22 3.80 10.93
CA GLN A 321 4.60 5.08 10.34
C GLN A 321 5.85 5.62 11.04
N TYR A 322 6.85 5.99 10.26
CA TYR A 322 8.06 6.66 10.72
C TYR A 322 8.12 8.11 10.22
N ARG A 323 8.32 9.06 11.14
CA ARG A 323 8.45 10.48 10.84
C ARG A 323 9.25 11.18 11.95
N GLY A 324 10.31 11.91 11.58
CA GLY A 324 11.07 12.76 12.51
C GLY A 324 11.61 11.99 13.73
N GLY A 325 12.17 10.79 13.51
CA GLY A 325 12.75 9.97 14.58
C GLY A 325 11.77 9.15 15.40
N ALA A 326 10.45 9.25 15.17
CA ALA A 326 9.43 8.56 15.94
C ALA A 326 8.66 7.52 15.11
N TYR A 327 8.31 6.40 15.75
CA TYR A 327 7.42 5.37 15.22
C TYR A 327 6.01 5.51 15.80
N LEU A 328 5.01 5.43 14.93
CA LEU A 328 3.59 5.36 15.28
C LEU A 328 3.04 4.03 14.76
N ARG A 329 2.30 3.33 15.62
CA ARG A 329 1.65 2.05 15.30
C ARG A 329 0.15 2.22 15.23
N SER A 330 -0.46 1.56 14.26
CA SER A 330 -1.92 1.40 14.15
C SER A 330 -2.22 -0.05 13.74
N ASN A 331 -3.32 -0.61 14.22
CA ASN A 331 -3.84 -1.89 13.70
C ASN A 331 -5.29 -1.71 13.25
N TYR A 332 -5.65 -2.41 12.18
CA TYR A 332 -6.94 -2.33 11.51
C TYR A 332 -7.77 -3.61 11.69
N GLU A 333 -9.07 -3.53 11.43
CA GLU A 333 -9.96 -4.68 11.57
C GLU A 333 -9.82 -5.67 10.40
N GLN A 334 -9.44 -5.17 9.22
CA GLN A 334 -9.22 -5.98 8.03
C GLN A 334 -7.74 -6.06 7.68
N SER A 335 -7.37 -7.15 6.99
CA SER A 335 -6.02 -7.33 6.47
C SER A 335 -5.96 -6.92 5.00
N ILE A 336 -4.91 -6.19 4.62
CA ILE A 336 -4.63 -5.90 3.20
C ILE A 336 -4.08 -7.11 2.42
N LYS A 337 -3.76 -8.23 3.09
CA LYS A 337 -3.24 -9.48 2.49
C LYS A 337 -2.02 -9.24 1.59
N GLY A 338 -0.99 -8.63 2.16
CA GLY A 338 0.27 -8.27 1.51
C GLY A 338 1.04 -7.24 2.33
N THR A 339 2.00 -6.58 1.69
CA THR A 339 2.75 -5.45 2.27
C THR A 339 2.78 -4.28 1.30
N VAL A 340 2.58 -3.06 1.81
CA VAL A 340 2.78 -1.80 1.08
C VAL A 340 3.80 -0.95 1.85
N VAL A 341 4.88 -0.57 1.19
CA VAL A 341 5.89 0.37 1.72
C VAL A 341 5.77 1.68 0.95
N LEU A 342 5.59 2.79 1.67
CA LEU A 342 5.31 4.10 1.13
C LEU A 342 6.31 5.14 1.65
N TRP A 343 6.97 5.83 0.73
CA TRP A 343 7.71 7.05 1.00
C TRP A 343 6.93 8.25 0.53
N VAL A 344 6.84 9.27 1.38
CA VAL A 344 6.33 10.60 1.03
C VAL A 344 7.44 11.59 1.34
N VAL A 345 7.95 12.25 0.30
CA VAL A 345 9.13 13.10 0.36
C VAL A 345 8.75 14.50 -0.13
N PRO A 346 8.70 15.51 0.75
CA PRO A 346 8.53 16.90 0.32
C PRO A 346 9.66 17.36 -0.60
N LEU A 347 9.32 18.07 -1.68
CA LEU A 347 10.31 18.57 -2.64
C LEU A 347 10.80 20.00 -2.30
N ASN A 348 9.95 20.85 -1.70
CA ASN A 348 10.25 22.28 -1.45
C ASN A 348 10.77 22.59 -0.04
N GLY A 349 11.45 21.66 0.61
CA GLY A 349 11.90 21.80 2.02
C GLY A 349 13.30 22.38 2.23
N GLY A 350 13.95 22.96 1.21
CA GLY A 350 15.39 23.25 1.21
C GLY A 350 15.83 24.71 1.04
N SER A 351 14.94 25.69 0.90
CA SER A 351 15.37 27.07 0.67
C SER A 351 14.27 28.07 1.00
N HIS A 352 14.18 28.48 2.27
CA HIS A 352 13.62 29.78 2.66
C HIS A 352 14.22 30.19 4.01
N GLY A 353 15.05 31.23 4.01
CA GLY A 353 15.28 32.09 5.17
C GLY A 353 16.69 32.13 5.75
N GLU A 354 17.68 32.60 4.98
CA GLU A 354 18.70 33.53 5.48
C GLU A 354 18.67 34.76 4.58
N SER A 355 17.83 35.69 4.97
CA SER A 355 17.89 37.11 4.63
C SER A 355 17.23 37.80 5.82
N ASP A 356 18.05 38.03 6.84
CA ASP A 356 18.34 39.35 7.42
C ASP A 356 19.59 39.23 8.32
#